data_AF-A0A9W6UUT0-F1
#
_entry.id   AF-A0A9W6UUT0-F1
#
_cell.length_a   1.000
_cell.length_b   1.000
_cell.length_c   1.000
_cell.angle_alpha   90.00
_cell.angle_beta   90.00
_cell.angle_gamma   90.00
#
_symmetry.space_group_name_H-M   'P 1'
#
loop_
_entity.id
_entity.type
_entity.pdbx_description
1 polymer ?
#
loop_
_entity_poly.entity_id
_entity_poly.type
_entity_poly.pdbx_seq_one_letter_code
_entity_poly.pdbx_strand_id
1 'polypeptide(L)'
;MAVYGIDLGTTYSCIACVDDVGRPTVLRNLEGTDTTPSVVYFESGDNVIVGATAKDTAVLEPENVVSLIKRDMGRDVTRTIHGFDYTPEELSAFILLKLATDARTTTGEEARDVVITVPAYFGAAERDATRKAGRIAGLNVIDVLSEPIAAAITYGVLNPDADRTILVYDLGGGTFDTTVIALRGGHIEVVCTDGDHELGGADWDARLVEYLAERFRAEHPDAGDPLDDRQTEQQLRRDAEEAKKALSARTSHTVRVMHDGRVSTVEVTREKLEELTKDLLDRTIEITGRTLAVAADKGITDYDELVLVGGSTKMPVVAARLETELGLTPRLQDPDLAVAKGAALYAFEETYRRLVAEGAADRAEEMADRAGLTAEQKRQIAGRQIKTVASRAFGIVVVDRETGAEHVAHLVHANDELPAAKTEDFFTVHDDQTAADIRVMEQAGSVESPELADNNEIATGEVRIPPGKKAGWPVEVTFALDSSGLLNVTAVEKESGDTLELKIDVGGMSEEEVEKSRRALSRVRVS
;
A
#
# COMPACT_ATOMS: atom_id res chain seq x y z
N MET A 1 -8.61 -26.71 2.66
CA MET A 1 -9.16 -25.36 2.90
C MET A 1 -8.22 -24.43 2.14
N ALA A 2 -8.61 -23.96 0.96
CA ALA A 2 -7.76 -23.08 0.17
C ALA A 2 -7.66 -21.72 0.86
N VAL A 3 -6.44 -21.20 0.92
CA VAL A 3 -6.14 -19.84 1.35
C VAL A 3 -5.56 -19.07 0.19
N TYR A 4 -5.83 -17.78 0.16
CA TYR A 4 -5.55 -16.95 -1.00
C TYR A 4 -4.71 -15.73 -0.61
N GLY A 5 -3.79 -15.35 -1.49
CA GLY A 5 -3.07 -14.09 -1.44
C GLY A 5 -3.66 -13.14 -2.47
N ILE A 6 -4.03 -11.94 -2.05
CA ILE A 6 -4.52 -10.89 -2.94
C ILE A 6 -3.53 -9.74 -2.95
N ASP A 7 -3.00 -9.46 -4.13
CA ASP A 7 -2.38 -8.17 -4.41
C ASP A 7 -3.47 -7.18 -4.81
N LEU A 8 -3.86 -6.30 -3.89
CA LEU A 8 -4.80 -5.21 -4.16
C LEU A 8 -4.01 -4.00 -4.66
N GLY A 9 -3.56 -3.99 -5.91
CA GLY A 9 -2.79 -2.86 -6.46
C GLY A 9 -3.63 -1.62 -6.82
N THR A 10 -2.97 -0.49 -7.08
CA THR A 10 -3.62 0.78 -7.44
C THR A 10 -4.28 0.76 -8.82
N THR A 11 -3.67 0.03 -9.77
CA THR A 11 -4.12 -0.02 -11.17
C THR A 11 -4.55 -1.42 -11.60
N TYR A 12 -3.89 -2.44 -11.06
CA TYR A 12 -4.17 -3.83 -11.32
C TYR A 12 -4.10 -4.61 -10.02
N SER A 13 -4.99 -5.58 -9.87
CA SER A 13 -5.03 -6.49 -8.74
C SER A 13 -4.90 -7.94 -9.21
N CYS A 14 -4.38 -8.79 -8.35
CA CYS A 14 -4.08 -10.19 -8.65
C CYS A 14 -4.48 -11.07 -7.46
N ILE A 15 -4.94 -12.29 -7.72
CA ILE A 15 -5.22 -13.29 -6.69
C ILE A 15 -4.46 -14.58 -6.98
N ALA A 16 -3.84 -15.15 -5.96
CA ALA A 16 -3.08 -16.39 -6.03
C ALA A 16 -3.47 -17.34 -4.90
N CYS A 17 -3.19 -18.62 -5.08
CA CYS A 17 -3.31 -19.65 -4.05
C CYS A 17 -2.06 -20.54 -4.05
N VAL A 18 -1.94 -21.39 -3.04
CA VAL A 18 -0.96 -22.48 -3.03
C VAL A 18 -1.63 -23.73 -3.58
N ASP A 19 -1.05 -24.35 -4.60
CA ASP A 19 -1.58 -25.57 -5.21
C ASP A 19 -1.30 -26.83 -4.35
N ASP A 20 -1.83 -27.98 -4.79
CA ASP A 20 -1.66 -29.28 -4.13
C ASP A 20 -0.23 -29.85 -4.22
N VAL A 21 0.76 -29.07 -4.67
CA VAL A 21 2.18 -29.43 -4.60
C VAL A 21 3.01 -28.33 -3.94
N GLY A 22 2.35 -27.42 -3.20
CA GLY A 22 3.00 -26.38 -2.41
C GLY A 22 3.51 -25.20 -3.23
N ARG A 23 3.10 -25.05 -4.50
CA ARG A 23 3.57 -23.96 -5.37
C ARG A 23 2.56 -22.81 -5.41
N PRO A 24 3.01 -21.55 -5.30
CA PRO A 24 2.14 -20.41 -5.46
C PRO A 24 1.74 -20.24 -6.93
N THR A 25 0.44 -20.25 -7.19
CA THR A 25 -0.15 -20.15 -8.53
C THR A 25 -1.14 -19.00 -8.58
N VAL A 26 -0.99 -18.15 -9.59
CA VAL A 26 -1.95 -17.06 -9.87
C VAL A 26 -3.18 -17.64 -10.54
N LEU A 27 -4.36 -17.17 -10.11
CA LEU A 27 -5.63 -17.55 -10.69
C LEU A 27 -6.05 -16.52 -11.72
N ARG A 28 -6.43 -16.99 -12.91
CA ARG A 28 -6.96 -16.12 -13.96
C ARG A 28 -8.36 -15.63 -13.61
N ASN A 29 -8.62 -14.38 -13.97
CA ASN A 29 -9.98 -13.85 -13.95
C ASN A 29 -10.84 -14.47 -15.06
N LEU A 30 -12.15 -14.19 -15.03
CA LEU A 30 -13.10 -14.73 -16.01
C LEU A 30 -12.86 -14.22 -17.44
N GLU A 31 -12.12 -13.11 -17.57
CA GLU A 31 -11.66 -12.54 -18.82
C GLU A 31 -10.40 -13.26 -19.38
N GLY A 32 -9.84 -14.23 -18.64
CA GLY A 32 -8.73 -15.07 -19.07
C GLY A 32 -7.33 -14.48 -18.88
N THR A 33 -7.22 -13.42 -18.06
CA THR A 33 -5.96 -12.71 -17.76
C THR A 33 -5.51 -12.96 -16.33
N ASP A 34 -4.22 -12.81 -16.06
CA ASP A 34 -3.63 -13.06 -14.73
C ASP A 34 -3.81 -11.87 -13.76
N THR A 35 -4.29 -10.71 -14.25
CA THR A 35 -4.52 -9.51 -13.45
C THR A 35 -5.84 -8.85 -13.84
N THR A 36 -6.52 -8.23 -12.87
CA THR A 36 -7.79 -7.52 -13.04
C THR A 36 -7.56 -6.02 -12.82
N PRO A 37 -7.95 -5.13 -13.75
CA PRO A 37 -7.89 -3.69 -13.50
C PRO A 37 -8.65 -3.29 -12.23
N SER A 38 -8.04 -2.44 -11.41
CA SER A 38 -8.61 -1.91 -10.16
C SER A 38 -9.56 -0.74 -10.47
N VAL A 39 -10.59 -1.04 -11.25
CA VAL A 39 -11.54 -0.07 -11.80
C VAL A 39 -12.96 -0.57 -11.57
N VAL A 40 -13.82 0.30 -11.05
CA VAL A 40 -15.21 0.01 -10.67
C VAL A 40 -16.13 0.90 -11.51
N TYR A 41 -17.05 0.29 -12.24
CA TYR A 41 -18.07 0.98 -13.03
C TYR A 41 -19.46 0.71 -12.44
N PHE A 42 -20.22 1.77 -12.21
CA PHE A 42 -21.59 1.71 -11.69
C PHE A 42 -22.60 1.84 -12.83
N GLU A 43 -22.97 0.72 -13.43
CA GLU A 43 -23.99 0.69 -14.50
C GLU A 43 -25.37 1.12 -13.97
N SER A 44 -25.69 0.75 -12.74
CA SER A 44 -26.88 1.20 -12.01
C SER A 44 -26.62 1.17 -10.50
N GLY A 45 -27.58 1.66 -9.70
CA GLY A 45 -27.48 1.58 -8.23
C GLY A 45 -27.48 0.15 -7.66
N ASP A 46 -27.80 -0.86 -8.47
CA ASP A 46 -27.83 -2.29 -8.08
C ASP A 46 -26.91 -3.19 -8.91
N ASN A 47 -26.18 -2.63 -9.89
CA ASN A 47 -25.27 -3.36 -10.75
C ASN A 47 -23.92 -2.65 -10.89
N VAL A 48 -22.86 -3.34 -10.50
CA VAL A 48 -21.48 -2.87 -10.50
C VAL A 48 -20.62 -3.82 -11.32
N ILE A 49 -19.81 -3.27 -12.20
CA ILE A 49 -18.89 -4.00 -13.06
C ILE A 49 -17.48 -3.66 -12.63
N VAL A 50 -16.61 -4.66 -12.51
CA VAL A 50 -15.21 -4.47 -12.11
C VAL A 50 -14.26 -5.01 -13.18
N GLY A 51 -13.13 -4.33 -13.39
CA GLY A 51 -12.05 -4.85 -14.22
C GLY A 51 -12.00 -4.28 -15.63
N ALA A 52 -11.70 -5.12 -16.62
CA ALA A 52 -11.45 -4.69 -18.00
C ALA A 52 -12.66 -3.98 -18.62
N THR A 53 -13.85 -4.52 -18.42
CA THR A 53 -15.10 -3.90 -18.89
C THR A 53 -15.32 -2.52 -18.27
N ALA A 54 -15.08 -2.37 -16.97
CA ALA A 54 -15.20 -1.07 -16.30
C ALA A 54 -14.19 -0.05 -16.85
N LYS A 55 -12.96 -0.51 -17.11
CA LYS A 55 -11.90 0.32 -17.71
C LYS A 55 -12.23 0.74 -19.14
N ASP A 56 -12.80 -0.16 -19.96
CA ASP A 56 -13.22 0.16 -21.32
C ASP A 56 -14.39 1.18 -21.34
N THR A 57 -15.33 1.05 -20.40
CA THR A 57 -16.48 1.97 -20.27
C THR A 57 -16.10 3.36 -19.75
N ALA A 58 -14.95 3.51 -19.08
CA ALA A 58 -14.48 4.80 -18.56
C ALA A 58 -14.41 5.91 -19.62
N VAL A 59 -14.21 5.55 -20.89
CA VAL A 59 -14.23 6.50 -22.01
C VAL A 59 -15.64 7.04 -22.28
N LEU A 60 -16.67 6.22 -22.10
CA LEU A 60 -18.05 6.57 -22.42
C LEU A 60 -18.79 7.19 -21.21
N GLU A 61 -18.51 6.70 -20.00
CA GLU A 61 -19.19 7.13 -18.77
C GLU A 61 -18.19 7.47 -17.64
N PRO A 62 -17.32 8.48 -17.83
CA PRO A 62 -16.26 8.81 -16.87
C PRO A 62 -16.77 9.14 -15.47
N GLU A 63 -17.98 9.71 -15.35
CA GLU A 63 -18.59 10.08 -14.07
C GLU A 63 -19.09 8.88 -13.25
N ASN A 64 -19.33 7.73 -13.90
CA ASN A 64 -19.81 6.51 -13.25
C ASN A 64 -18.69 5.49 -13.03
N VAL A 65 -17.45 5.85 -13.33
CA VAL A 65 -16.27 5.00 -13.17
C VAL A 65 -15.33 5.55 -12.11
N VAL A 66 -14.87 4.68 -11.22
CA VAL A 66 -13.86 5.01 -10.21
C VAL A 66 -12.63 4.13 -10.42
N SER A 67 -11.46 4.77 -10.37
CA SER A 67 -10.14 4.13 -10.46
C SER A 67 -9.18 4.79 -9.48
N LEU A 68 -7.96 4.23 -9.34
CA LEU A 68 -6.91 4.74 -8.44
C LEU A 68 -7.34 4.83 -6.96
N ILE A 69 -8.35 4.05 -6.57
CA ILE A 69 -8.98 4.04 -5.23
C ILE A 69 -7.95 3.84 -4.12
N LYS A 70 -6.88 3.07 -4.39
CA LYS A 70 -5.83 2.78 -3.41
C LYS A 70 -5.12 4.03 -2.88
N ARG A 71 -5.06 5.14 -3.64
CA ARG A 71 -4.50 6.42 -3.17
C ARG A 71 -5.37 7.11 -2.11
N ASP A 72 -6.64 6.75 -2.05
CA ASP A 72 -7.63 7.32 -1.14
C ASP A 72 -7.83 6.44 0.13
N MET A 73 -7.20 5.26 0.21
CA MET A 73 -7.34 4.35 1.35
C MET A 73 -6.91 5.02 2.66
N GLY A 74 -7.71 4.85 3.72
CA GLY A 74 -7.46 5.45 5.04
C GLY A 74 -7.75 6.96 5.13
N ARG A 75 -8.15 7.61 4.02
CA ARG A 75 -8.56 9.03 4.02
C ARG A 75 -10.08 9.14 4.18
N ASP A 76 -10.53 10.17 4.89
CA ASP A 76 -11.95 10.52 5.02
C ASP A 76 -12.45 11.26 3.77
N VAL A 77 -12.59 10.53 2.66
CA VAL A 77 -13.09 11.02 1.38
C VAL A 77 -14.19 10.12 0.87
N THR A 78 -15.21 10.67 0.21
CA THR A 78 -16.29 9.89 -0.38
C THR A 78 -16.49 10.25 -1.84
N ARG A 79 -17.02 9.30 -2.62
CA ARG A 79 -17.47 9.54 -4.00
C ARG A 79 -18.96 9.31 -4.11
N THR A 80 -19.70 10.33 -4.51
CA THR A 80 -21.15 10.24 -4.75
C THR A 80 -21.42 9.71 -6.16
N ILE A 81 -22.06 8.55 -6.28
CA ILE A 81 -22.43 7.93 -7.55
C ILE A 81 -23.89 7.49 -7.47
N HIS A 82 -24.71 7.88 -8.46
CA HIS A 82 -26.16 7.65 -8.46
C HIS A 82 -26.87 8.10 -7.17
N GLY A 83 -26.35 9.11 -6.48
CA GLY A 83 -26.89 9.65 -5.22
C GLY A 83 -26.54 8.85 -3.95
N PHE A 84 -25.60 7.91 -4.05
CA PHE A 84 -25.05 7.17 -2.90
C PHE A 84 -23.59 7.56 -2.72
N ASP A 85 -23.19 7.79 -1.47
CA ASP A 85 -21.80 8.05 -1.11
C ASP A 85 -21.08 6.74 -0.84
N TYR A 86 -19.95 6.55 -1.50
CA TYR A 86 -19.09 5.39 -1.33
C TYR A 86 -17.74 5.78 -0.73
N THR A 87 -17.30 5.04 0.27
CA THR A 87 -15.94 5.18 0.84
C THR A 87 -14.91 4.40 0.02
N PRO A 88 -13.60 4.69 0.18
CA PRO A 88 -12.51 3.94 -0.48
C PRO A 88 -12.53 2.44 -0.12
N GLU A 89 -12.93 2.10 1.11
CA GLU A 89 -13.08 0.71 1.58
C GLU A 89 -14.22 0.00 0.84
N GLU A 90 -15.37 0.65 0.67
CA GLU A 90 -16.50 0.09 -0.09
C GLU A 90 -16.15 -0.09 -1.56
N LEU A 91 -15.47 0.89 -2.16
CA LEU A 91 -15.02 0.83 -3.55
C LEU A 91 -14.00 -0.31 -3.76
N SER A 92 -13.05 -0.46 -2.84
CA SER A 92 -12.07 -1.56 -2.86
C SER A 92 -12.72 -2.91 -2.58
N ALA A 93 -13.79 -2.96 -1.78
CA ALA A 93 -14.53 -4.19 -1.51
C ALA A 93 -15.18 -4.78 -2.77
N PHE A 94 -15.63 -3.95 -3.73
CA PHE A 94 -16.11 -4.44 -5.02
C PHE A 94 -15.00 -5.17 -5.79
N ILE A 95 -13.78 -4.64 -5.78
CA ILE A 95 -12.62 -5.25 -6.42
C ILE A 95 -12.29 -6.60 -5.78
N LEU A 96 -12.21 -6.64 -4.45
CA LEU A 96 -11.94 -7.86 -3.69
C LEU A 96 -13.02 -8.92 -3.92
N LEU A 97 -14.30 -8.52 -3.97
CA LEU A 97 -15.40 -9.44 -4.24
C LEU A 97 -15.34 -10.02 -5.66
N LYS A 98 -14.98 -9.23 -6.67
CA LYS A 98 -14.76 -9.72 -8.05
C LYS A 98 -13.65 -10.77 -8.07
N LEU A 99 -12.48 -10.48 -7.48
CA LEU A 99 -11.34 -11.41 -7.44
C LEU A 99 -11.71 -12.73 -6.75
N ALA A 100 -12.39 -12.67 -5.60
CA ALA A 100 -12.83 -13.86 -4.88
C ALA A 100 -13.90 -14.65 -5.66
N THR A 101 -14.81 -13.96 -6.36
CA THR A 101 -15.85 -14.59 -7.19
C THR A 101 -15.25 -15.31 -8.38
N ASP A 102 -14.29 -14.70 -9.06
CA ASP A 102 -13.56 -15.31 -10.17
C ASP A 102 -12.75 -16.53 -9.70
N ALA A 103 -12.03 -16.39 -8.59
CA ALA A 103 -11.28 -17.49 -7.98
C ALA A 103 -12.19 -18.66 -7.63
N ARG A 104 -13.33 -18.42 -6.97
CA ARG A 104 -14.33 -19.45 -6.67
C ARG A 104 -14.84 -20.14 -7.93
N THR A 105 -15.09 -19.38 -9.00
CA THR A 105 -15.60 -19.92 -10.26
C THR A 105 -14.56 -20.83 -10.92
N THR A 106 -13.29 -20.45 -10.85
CA THR A 106 -12.17 -21.20 -11.42
C THR A 106 -11.80 -22.44 -10.60
N THR A 107 -11.79 -22.35 -9.27
CA THR A 107 -11.36 -23.47 -8.40
C THR A 107 -12.51 -24.37 -7.95
N GLY A 108 -13.75 -23.87 -7.95
CA GLY A 108 -14.91 -24.55 -7.36
C GLY A 108 -14.93 -24.53 -5.82
N GLU A 109 -13.95 -23.89 -5.17
CA GLU A 109 -13.85 -23.74 -3.71
C GLU A 109 -14.25 -22.32 -3.26
N GLU A 110 -14.74 -22.15 -2.03
CA GLU A 110 -14.99 -20.81 -1.49
C GLU A 110 -13.67 -20.05 -1.27
N ALA A 111 -13.47 -18.95 -1.99
CA ALA A 111 -12.33 -18.06 -1.81
C ALA A 111 -12.58 -17.06 -0.68
N ARG A 112 -12.62 -17.55 0.57
CA ARG A 112 -12.98 -16.74 1.75
C ARG A 112 -11.79 -16.33 2.60
N ASP A 113 -10.83 -17.22 2.83
CA ASP A 113 -9.70 -16.97 3.72
C ASP A 113 -8.55 -16.33 2.94
N VAL A 114 -8.24 -15.06 3.24
CA VAL A 114 -7.35 -14.24 2.42
C VAL A 114 -6.29 -13.50 3.24
N VAL A 115 -5.14 -13.29 2.64
CA VAL A 115 -4.19 -12.23 3.01
C VAL A 115 -4.21 -11.19 1.90
N ILE A 116 -4.32 -9.91 2.27
CA ILE A 116 -4.37 -8.79 1.32
C ILE A 116 -3.09 -7.97 1.48
N THR A 117 -2.48 -7.56 0.36
CA THR A 117 -1.24 -6.77 0.42
C THR A 117 -1.46 -5.27 0.42
N VAL A 118 -0.51 -4.55 1.02
CA VAL A 118 -0.44 -3.09 1.07
C VAL A 118 0.99 -2.58 0.83
N PRO A 119 1.16 -1.33 0.38
CA PRO A 119 2.45 -0.67 0.28
C PRO A 119 3.21 -0.70 1.62
N ALA A 120 4.53 -0.68 1.55
CA ALA A 120 5.37 -0.74 2.75
C ALA A 120 5.15 0.47 3.66
N TYR A 121 4.97 1.63 3.02
CA TYR A 121 4.80 2.92 3.68
C TYR A 121 3.40 3.13 4.29
N PHE A 122 2.41 2.26 4.01
CA PHE A 122 1.07 2.38 4.61
C PHE A 122 1.14 2.32 6.14
N GLY A 123 0.51 3.33 6.77
CA GLY A 123 0.34 3.45 8.21
C GLY A 123 -0.80 2.56 8.73
N ALA A 124 -1.18 2.79 9.98
CA ALA A 124 -2.21 2.01 10.64
C ALA A 124 -3.59 2.22 9.98
N ALA A 125 -3.90 3.46 9.58
CA ALA A 125 -5.17 3.84 8.96
C ALA A 125 -5.42 3.09 7.65
N GLU A 126 -4.44 3.11 6.75
CA GLU A 126 -4.59 2.53 5.41
C GLU A 126 -4.58 1.00 5.47
N ARG A 127 -3.85 0.41 6.41
CA ARG A 127 -3.86 -1.04 6.69
C ARG A 127 -5.20 -1.52 7.20
N ASP A 128 -5.76 -0.81 8.17
CA ASP A 128 -7.07 -1.13 8.73
C ASP A 128 -8.20 -0.91 7.70
N ALA A 129 -8.17 0.19 6.95
CA ALA A 129 -9.08 0.43 5.83
C ALA A 129 -9.05 -0.74 4.82
N THR A 130 -7.86 -1.25 4.49
CA THR A 130 -7.71 -2.43 3.60
C THR A 130 -8.31 -3.69 4.22
N ARG A 131 -8.11 -3.92 5.52
CA ARG A 131 -8.73 -5.02 6.26
C ARG A 131 -10.25 -4.91 6.24
N LYS A 132 -10.79 -3.72 6.48
CA LYS A 132 -12.22 -3.41 6.46
C LYS A 132 -12.81 -3.63 5.06
N ALA A 133 -12.14 -3.21 3.99
CA ALA A 133 -12.55 -3.50 2.61
C ALA A 133 -12.72 -5.01 2.37
N GLY A 134 -11.78 -5.84 2.84
CA GLY A 134 -11.89 -7.29 2.76
C GLY A 134 -13.08 -7.85 3.53
N ARG A 135 -13.37 -7.32 4.74
CA ARG A 135 -14.53 -7.71 5.54
C ARG A 135 -15.86 -7.29 4.90
N ILE A 136 -15.92 -6.10 4.30
CA ILE A 136 -17.08 -5.61 3.54
C ILE A 136 -17.35 -6.52 2.34
N ALA A 137 -16.29 -7.00 1.65
CA ALA A 137 -16.38 -7.99 0.58
C ALA A 137 -16.80 -9.40 1.06
N GLY A 138 -16.96 -9.61 2.37
CA GLY A 138 -17.35 -10.88 2.97
C GLY A 138 -16.21 -11.88 3.18
N LEU A 139 -14.96 -11.44 3.03
CA LEU A 139 -13.76 -12.25 3.20
C LEU A 139 -13.37 -12.35 4.68
N ASN A 140 -12.72 -13.46 5.03
CA ASN A 140 -12.00 -13.60 6.28
C ASN A 140 -10.55 -13.18 6.06
N VAL A 141 -10.23 -11.94 6.46
CA VAL A 141 -8.89 -11.38 6.29
C VAL A 141 -7.98 -11.92 7.39
N ILE A 142 -7.20 -12.95 7.06
CA ILE A 142 -6.20 -13.58 7.94
C ILE A 142 -5.21 -12.52 8.41
N ASP A 143 -4.70 -11.73 7.45
CA ASP A 143 -3.74 -10.67 7.72
C ASP A 143 -3.68 -9.64 6.57
N VAL A 144 -3.03 -8.51 6.84
CA VAL A 144 -2.67 -7.48 5.86
C VAL A 144 -1.15 -7.40 5.79
N LEU A 145 -0.58 -7.81 4.65
CA LEU A 145 0.85 -8.03 4.48
C LEU A 145 1.50 -6.92 3.66
N SER A 146 2.69 -6.46 4.03
CA SER A 146 3.43 -5.51 3.20
C SER A 146 3.88 -6.15 1.88
N GLU A 147 3.69 -5.46 0.77
CA GLU A 147 4.13 -5.83 -0.59
C GLU A 147 5.60 -6.25 -0.67
N PRO A 148 6.59 -5.53 -0.08
CA PRO A 148 7.97 -5.96 -0.14
C PRO A 148 8.25 -7.24 0.67
N ILE A 149 7.49 -7.51 1.73
CA ILE A 149 7.60 -8.77 2.48
C ILE A 149 7.03 -9.91 1.64
N ALA A 150 5.89 -9.70 0.99
CA ALA A 150 5.32 -10.67 0.06
C ALA A 150 6.31 -10.97 -1.09
N ALA A 151 6.92 -9.95 -1.67
CA ALA A 151 7.99 -10.12 -2.66
C ALA A 151 9.15 -10.93 -2.07
N ALA A 152 9.69 -10.55 -0.91
CA ALA A 152 10.78 -11.27 -0.24
C ALA A 152 10.47 -12.76 0.00
N ILE A 153 9.23 -13.10 0.35
CA ILE A 153 8.76 -14.48 0.49
C ILE A 153 8.86 -15.21 -0.85
N THR A 154 8.34 -14.63 -1.94
CA THR A 154 8.41 -15.25 -3.28
C THR A 154 9.85 -15.49 -3.74
N TYR A 155 10.76 -14.55 -3.48
CA TYR A 155 12.16 -14.64 -3.93
C TYR A 155 13.07 -15.45 -2.99
N GLY A 156 12.77 -15.47 -1.69
CA GLY A 156 13.62 -16.05 -0.62
C GLY A 156 13.22 -17.45 -0.16
N VAL A 157 11.94 -17.84 -0.27
CA VAL A 157 11.46 -19.17 0.21
C VAL A 157 12.09 -20.33 -0.57
N LEU A 158 12.67 -20.08 -1.74
CA LEU A 158 13.36 -21.12 -2.51
C LEU A 158 14.77 -21.47 -1.99
N ASN A 159 15.38 -20.70 -1.07
CA ASN A 159 16.75 -21.00 -0.63
C ASN A 159 17.09 -20.48 0.79
N PRO A 160 16.70 -21.19 1.86
CA PRO A 160 16.84 -20.74 3.25
C PRO A 160 18.27 -20.83 3.81
N ASP A 161 19.23 -21.42 3.09
CA ASP A 161 20.56 -21.75 3.61
C ASP A 161 21.59 -20.61 3.51
N ALA A 162 21.19 -19.44 3.01
CA ALA A 162 22.08 -18.29 2.88
C ALA A 162 21.42 -17.04 3.46
N ASP A 163 22.08 -16.44 4.45
CA ASP A 163 21.80 -15.09 4.88
C ASP A 163 21.99 -14.14 3.69
N ARG A 164 20.97 -13.30 3.41
CA ARG A 164 20.98 -12.36 2.28
C ARG A 164 20.39 -11.02 2.64
N THR A 165 20.95 -9.94 2.14
CA THR A 165 20.35 -8.61 2.18
C THR A 165 19.81 -8.30 0.81
N ILE A 166 18.52 -8.05 0.70
CA ILE A 166 17.87 -7.70 -0.57
C ILE A 166 17.37 -6.25 -0.51
N LEU A 167 17.51 -5.55 -1.63
CA LEU A 167 16.86 -4.27 -1.87
C LEU A 167 15.64 -4.52 -2.75
N VAL A 168 14.45 -4.30 -2.21
CA VAL A 168 13.20 -4.33 -2.98
C VAL A 168 12.94 -2.92 -3.52
N TYR A 169 12.76 -2.82 -4.83
CA TYR A 169 12.35 -1.60 -5.52
C TYR A 169 11.00 -1.87 -6.17
N ASP A 170 9.93 -1.31 -5.59
CA ASP A 170 8.56 -1.52 -6.02
C ASP A 170 8.02 -0.24 -6.68
N LEU A 171 7.95 -0.25 -8.01
CA LEU A 171 7.34 0.84 -8.77
C LEU A 171 6.03 0.36 -9.38
N GLY A 172 4.96 0.63 -8.65
CA GLY A 172 3.61 0.25 -9.00
C GLY A 172 2.94 1.19 -10.00
N GLY A 173 1.61 1.08 -10.05
CA GLY A 173 0.76 1.92 -10.89
C GLY A 173 0.46 3.29 -10.30
N GLY A 174 0.60 3.46 -8.98
CA GLY A 174 0.37 4.77 -8.34
C GLY A 174 1.17 5.05 -7.08
N THR A 175 1.97 4.10 -6.61
CA THR A 175 2.87 4.23 -5.45
C THR A 175 4.26 3.72 -5.81
N PHE A 176 5.26 4.23 -5.11
CA PHE A 176 6.64 3.78 -5.18
C PHE A 176 7.12 3.48 -3.77
N ASP A 177 7.64 2.28 -3.55
CA ASP A 177 8.28 1.90 -2.29
C ASP A 177 9.67 1.33 -2.56
N THR A 178 10.56 1.51 -1.59
CA THR A 178 11.86 0.87 -1.58
C THR A 178 12.17 0.39 -0.16
N THR A 179 12.63 -0.85 -0.05
CA THR A 179 12.75 -1.52 1.25
C THR A 179 13.99 -2.39 1.26
N VAL A 180 14.80 -2.26 2.32
CA VAL A 180 15.93 -3.15 2.57
C VAL A 180 15.47 -4.25 3.52
N ILE A 181 15.63 -5.51 3.10
CA ILE A 181 15.22 -6.68 3.87
C ILE A 181 16.44 -7.58 4.09
N ALA A 182 16.71 -7.91 5.35
CA ALA A 182 17.65 -8.93 5.74
C ALA A 182 16.93 -10.26 5.95
N LEU A 183 17.30 -11.27 5.16
CA LEU A 183 16.92 -12.66 5.35
C LEU A 183 18.01 -13.33 6.19
N ARG A 184 17.71 -13.73 7.42
CA ARG A 184 18.70 -14.31 8.36
C ARG A 184 18.15 -15.55 9.02
N GLY A 185 18.80 -16.70 8.85
CA GLY A 185 18.37 -17.97 9.49
C GLY A 185 16.89 -18.34 9.24
N GLY A 186 16.34 -17.99 8.08
CA GLY A 186 14.93 -18.21 7.75
C GLY A 186 13.94 -17.19 8.33
N HIS A 187 14.42 -16.16 9.05
CA HIS A 187 13.67 -14.99 9.49
C HIS A 187 13.72 -13.88 8.43
N ILE A 188 12.71 -13.00 8.44
CA ILE A 188 12.62 -11.83 7.57
C ILE A 188 12.70 -10.60 8.47
N GLU A 189 13.70 -9.75 8.25
CA GLU A 189 13.88 -8.52 9.01
C GLU A 189 13.85 -7.33 8.03
N VAL A 190 12.80 -6.51 8.12
CA VAL A 190 12.78 -5.24 7.40
C VAL A 190 13.73 -4.30 8.11
N VAL A 191 14.81 -3.91 7.44
CA VAL A 191 15.84 -3.02 8.01
C VAL A 191 15.35 -1.57 7.96
N CYS A 192 14.84 -1.16 6.80
CA CYS A 192 14.25 0.15 6.61
C CYS A 192 13.37 0.15 5.35
N THR A 193 12.47 1.13 5.29
CA THR A 193 11.58 1.39 4.17
C THR A 193 11.46 2.89 3.95
N ASP A 194 11.24 3.28 2.69
CA ASP A 194 10.90 4.62 2.27
C ASP A 194 10.00 4.52 1.03
N GLY A 195 9.32 5.60 0.68
CA GLY A 195 8.39 5.56 -0.44
C GLY A 195 7.68 6.88 -0.69
N ASP A 196 6.77 6.82 -1.67
CA ASP A 196 5.93 7.91 -2.12
C ASP A 196 4.60 7.36 -2.63
N HIS A 197 3.51 7.74 -1.95
CA HIS A 197 2.17 7.26 -2.22
C HIS A 197 1.51 7.94 -3.43
N GLU A 198 2.13 8.98 -4.00
CA GLU A 198 1.65 9.72 -5.18
C GLU A 198 2.68 9.68 -6.32
N LEU A 199 3.46 8.61 -6.41
CA LEU A 199 4.45 8.39 -7.46
C LEU A 199 4.34 6.98 -8.05
N GLY A 200 3.88 6.85 -9.29
CA GLY A 200 3.82 5.56 -9.97
C GLY A 200 3.44 5.67 -11.44
N GLY A 201 3.13 4.54 -12.07
CA GLY A 201 2.87 4.46 -13.50
C GLY A 201 1.82 5.45 -14.05
N ALA A 202 0.82 5.84 -13.26
CA ALA A 202 -0.20 6.82 -13.62
C ALA A 202 0.39 8.22 -13.85
N ASP A 203 1.48 8.56 -13.16
CA ASP A 203 2.16 9.86 -13.31
C ASP A 203 2.97 9.89 -14.62
N TRP A 204 3.54 8.75 -15.04
CA TRP A 204 4.12 8.58 -16.38
C TRP A 204 3.04 8.73 -17.46
N ASP A 205 1.87 8.13 -17.25
CA ASP A 205 0.75 8.24 -18.19
C ASP A 205 0.30 9.69 -18.33
N ALA A 206 0.22 10.44 -17.21
CA ALA A 206 -0.15 11.85 -17.21
C ALA A 206 0.81 12.72 -18.06
N ARG A 207 2.14 12.51 -17.95
CA ARG A 207 3.12 13.22 -18.80
C ARG A 207 2.93 12.92 -20.28
N LEU A 208 2.58 11.69 -20.62
CA LEU A 208 2.34 11.31 -22.00
C LEU A 208 1.00 11.87 -22.52
N VAL A 209 -0.05 11.94 -21.68
CA VAL A 209 -1.32 12.61 -22.00
C VAL A 209 -1.09 14.08 -22.33
N GLU A 210 -0.36 14.80 -21.49
CA GLU A 210 -0.02 16.21 -21.70
C GLU A 210 0.72 16.41 -23.02
N TYR A 211 1.71 15.57 -23.31
CA TYR A 211 2.46 15.59 -24.57
C TYR A 211 1.57 15.33 -25.78
N LEU A 212 0.68 14.33 -25.72
CA LEU A 212 -0.25 14.01 -26.82
C LEU A 212 -1.23 15.16 -27.08
N ALA A 213 -1.78 15.77 -26.03
CA ALA A 213 -2.66 16.93 -26.14
C ALA A 213 -1.94 18.16 -26.68
N GLU A 214 -0.69 18.42 -26.25
CA GLU A 214 0.15 19.49 -26.79
C GLU A 214 0.40 19.30 -28.29
N ARG A 215 0.77 18.08 -28.73
CA ARG A 215 0.99 17.77 -30.15
C ARG A 215 -0.26 17.98 -30.99
N PHE A 216 -1.42 17.56 -30.47
CA PHE A 216 -2.69 17.78 -31.14
C PHE A 216 -3.01 19.28 -31.27
N ARG A 217 -2.87 20.06 -30.19
CA ARG A 217 -3.11 21.52 -30.19
C ARG A 217 -2.17 22.26 -31.14
N ALA A 218 -0.92 21.82 -31.24
CA ALA A 218 0.05 22.39 -32.17
C ALA A 218 -0.34 22.16 -33.65
N GLU A 219 -0.97 21.03 -33.96
CA GLU A 219 -1.44 20.69 -35.32
C GLU A 219 -2.82 21.33 -35.62
N HIS A 220 -3.71 21.41 -34.62
CA HIS A 220 -5.08 21.92 -34.74
C HIS A 220 -5.38 23.00 -33.67
N PRO A 221 -4.79 24.21 -33.76
CA PRO A 221 -4.94 25.25 -32.72
C PRO A 221 -6.38 25.78 -32.57
N ASP A 222 -7.22 25.61 -33.60
CA ASP A 222 -8.61 26.06 -33.59
C ASP A 222 -9.59 25.02 -33.00
N ALA A 223 -9.12 23.81 -32.67
CA ALA A 223 -9.97 22.68 -32.27
C ALA A 223 -10.19 22.55 -30.74
N GLY A 224 -9.74 23.52 -29.93
CA GLY A 224 -9.80 23.44 -28.48
C GLY A 224 -8.75 22.48 -27.87
N ASP A 225 -8.76 22.38 -26.53
CA ASP A 225 -7.88 21.45 -25.81
C ASP A 225 -8.58 20.08 -25.64
N PRO A 226 -7.97 18.98 -26.11
CA PRO A 226 -8.43 17.62 -25.82
C PRO A 226 -8.69 17.34 -24.33
N LEU A 227 -7.99 18.02 -23.43
CA LEU A 227 -8.13 17.83 -21.99
C LEU A 227 -9.32 18.57 -21.38
N ASP A 228 -9.94 19.51 -22.11
CA ASP A 228 -11.16 20.20 -21.66
C ASP A 228 -12.42 19.34 -21.89
N ASP A 229 -12.32 18.29 -22.71
CA ASP A 229 -13.39 17.31 -22.97
C ASP A 229 -13.14 16.01 -22.22
N ARG A 230 -14.01 15.67 -21.25
CA ARG A 230 -13.80 14.51 -20.35
C ARG A 230 -13.67 13.18 -21.10
N GLN A 231 -14.46 13.00 -22.15
CA GLN A 231 -14.43 11.77 -22.94
C GLN A 231 -13.10 11.64 -23.71
N THR A 232 -12.66 12.72 -24.36
CA THR A 232 -11.36 12.80 -25.04
C THR A 232 -10.21 12.60 -24.06
N GLU A 233 -10.26 13.24 -22.89
CA GLU A 233 -9.27 13.10 -21.83
C GLU A 233 -9.12 11.64 -21.38
N GLN A 234 -10.23 10.94 -21.15
CA GLN A 234 -10.18 9.52 -20.77
C GLN A 234 -9.63 8.62 -21.89
N GLN A 235 -10.00 8.88 -23.14
CA GLN A 235 -9.42 8.16 -24.27
C GLN A 235 -7.90 8.38 -24.33
N LEU A 236 -7.43 9.62 -24.14
CA LEU A 236 -6.01 9.93 -24.09
C LEU A 236 -5.29 9.21 -22.95
N ARG A 237 -5.88 9.15 -21.75
CA ARG A 237 -5.33 8.42 -20.60
C ARG A 237 -5.13 6.94 -20.91
N ARG A 238 -6.13 6.31 -21.53
CA ARG A 238 -6.05 4.91 -21.99
C ARG A 238 -4.94 4.74 -23.03
N ASP A 239 -4.94 5.56 -24.07
CA ASP A 239 -3.98 5.47 -25.18
C ASP A 239 -2.54 5.71 -24.69
N ALA A 240 -2.35 6.63 -23.74
CA ALA A 240 -1.06 6.89 -23.10
C ALA A 240 -0.55 5.67 -22.32
N GLU A 241 -1.39 5.03 -21.52
CA GLU A 241 -1.01 3.83 -20.77
C GLU A 241 -0.65 2.66 -21.71
N GLU A 242 -1.43 2.46 -22.77
CA GLU A 242 -1.15 1.46 -23.81
C GLU A 242 0.17 1.75 -24.53
N ALA A 243 0.42 3.02 -24.89
CA ALA A 243 1.67 3.45 -25.50
C ALA A 243 2.87 3.24 -24.57
N LYS A 244 2.77 3.63 -23.29
CA LYS A 244 3.81 3.39 -22.27
C LYS A 244 4.16 1.91 -22.19
N LYS A 245 3.15 1.03 -22.05
CA LYS A 245 3.33 -0.43 -22.01
C LYS A 245 3.98 -0.96 -23.28
N ALA A 246 3.57 -0.47 -24.45
CA ALA A 246 4.16 -0.87 -25.73
C ALA A 246 5.63 -0.45 -25.85
N LEU A 247 5.97 0.75 -25.36
CA LEU A 247 7.33 1.31 -25.39
C LEU A 247 8.30 0.59 -24.43
N SER A 248 7.81 -0.15 -23.43
CA SER A 248 8.66 -1.07 -22.66
C SER A 248 9.25 -2.19 -23.51
N ALA A 249 8.56 -2.62 -24.59
CA ALA A 249 9.04 -3.66 -25.49
C ALA A 249 9.55 -3.11 -26.84
N ARG A 250 9.04 -1.97 -27.29
CA ARG A 250 9.32 -1.38 -28.62
C ARG A 250 10.04 -0.04 -28.49
N THR A 251 10.68 0.42 -29.55
CA THR A 251 11.38 1.72 -29.58
C THR A 251 10.48 2.89 -29.99
N SER A 252 9.36 2.62 -30.67
CA SER A 252 8.31 3.61 -30.95
C SER A 252 6.91 3.00 -30.95
N HIS A 253 5.91 3.87 -30.78
CA HIS A 253 4.49 3.56 -30.84
C HIS A 253 3.74 4.76 -31.44
N THR A 254 2.69 4.51 -32.23
CA THR A 254 1.90 5.57 -32.86
C THR A 254 0.55 5.68 -32.18
N VAL A 255 0.23 6.87 -31.67
CA VAL A 255 -1.05 7.19 -31.03
C VAL A 255 -1.87 8.07 -31.97
N ARG A 256 -3.18 7.80 -32.07
CA ARG A 256 -4.10 8.61 -32.86
C ARG A 256 -4.96 9.44 -31.92
N VAL A 257 -4.68 10.74 -31.83
CA VAL A 257 -5.45 11.66 -31.01
C VAL A 257 -6.63 12.20 -31.83
N MET A 258 -7.86 11.94 -31.40
CA MET A 258 -9.08 12.44 -32.03
C MET A 258 -9.80 13.40 -31.09
N HIS A 259 -10.06 14.62 -31.54
CA HIS A 259 -10.80 15.63 -30.78
C HIS A 259 -11.45 16.62 -31.75
N ASP A 260 -12.67 17.09 -31.44
CA ASP A 260 -13.46 18.01 -32.27
C ASP A 260 -13.48 17.66 -33.78
N GLY A 261 -13.65 16.36 -34.10
CA GLY A 261 -13.67 15.85 -35.47
C GLY A 261 -12.33 15.93 -36.23
N ARG A 262 -11.25 16.37 -35.57
CA ARG A 262 -9.87 16.35 -36.10
C ARG A 262 -9.13 15.12 -35.59
N VAL A 263 -8.11 14.72 -36.33
CA VAL A 263 -7.25 13.59 -35.98
C VAL A 263 -5.80 14.00 -36.16
N SER A 264 -4.98 13.82 -35.12
CA SER A 264 -3.53 13.90 -35.19
C SER A 264 -2.94 12.51 -35.03
N THR A 265 -1.90 12.20 -35.81
CA THR A 265 -1.15 10.94 -35.68
C THR A 265 0.21 11.27 -35.07
N VAL A 266 0.39 10.90 -33.81
CA VAL A 266 1.59 11.24 -33.04
C VAL A 266 2.44 9.98 -32.88
N GLU A 267 3.65 10.00 -33.43
CA GLU A 267 4.66 8.99 -33.11
C GLU A 267 5.35 9.35 -31.78
N VAL A 268 5.34 8.42 -30.84
CA VAL A 268 6.03 8.52 -29.56
C VAL A 268 7.19 7.51 -29.57
N THR A 269 8.40 7.97 -29.31
CA THR A 269 9.58 7.10 -29.15
C THR A 269 9.81 6.80 -27.68
N ARG A 270 10.50 5.69 -27.39
CA ARG A 270 10.92 5.35 -26.01
C ARG A 270 11.80 6.46 -25.42
N GLU A 271 12.76 6.96 -26.20
CA GLU A 271 13.61 8.09 -25.81
C GLU A 271 12.79 9.32 -25.42
N LYS A 272 11.71 9.62 -26.17
CA LYS A 272 10.84 10.75 -25.82
C LYS A 272 10.07 10.51 -24.53
N LEU A 273 9.55 9.30 -24.30
CA LEU A 273 8.92 8.96 -23.02
C LEU A 273 9.91 9.14 -21.87
N GLU A 274 11.12 8.60 -22.01
CA GLU A 274 12.19 8.72 -21.01
C GLU A 274 12.55 10.19 -20.72
N GLU A 275 12.61 11.04 -21.74
CA GLU A 275 12.82 12.49 -21.60
C GLU A 275 11.69 13.16 -20.79
N LEU A 276 10.43 12.86 -21.13
CA LEU A 276 9.24 13.46 -20.50
C LEU A 276 9.06 13.08 -19.03
N THR A 277 9.60 11.93 -18.63
CA THR A 277 9.41 11.34 -17.30
C THR A 277 10.70 11.25 -16.50
N LYS A 278 11.77 11.93 -16.95
CA LYS A 278 13.08 11.84 -16.33
C LYS A 278 13.05 12.25 -14.86
N ASP A 279 12.35 13.34 -14.55
CA ASP A 279 12.21 13.87 -13.20
C ASP A 279 11.50 12.89 -12.25
N LEU A 280 10.51 12.15 -12.75
CA LEU A 280 9.82 11.12 -11.96
C LEU A 280 10.76 9.97 -11.62
N LEU A 281 11.60 9.54 -12.56
CA LEU A 281 12.64 8.53 -12.30
C LEU A 281 13.76 9.07 -11.40
N ASP A 282 14.17 10.33 -11.56
CA ASP A 282 15.16 10.93 -10.66
C ASP A 282 14.66 10.90 -9.21
N ARG A 283 13.37 11.22 -9.00
CA ARG A 283 12.72 11.20 -7.69
C ARG A 283 12.70 9.80 -7.06
N THR A 284 12.48 8.73 -7.84
CA THR A 284 12.57 7.36 -7.29
C THR A 284 14.02 6.99 -6.90
N ILE A 285 15.02 7.46 -7.65
CA ILE A 285 16.44 7.28 -7.33
C ILE A 285 16.82 8.04 -6.06
N GLU A 286 16.34 9.27 -5.89
CA GLU A 286 16.55 10.06 -4.66
C GLU A 286 15.99 9.36 -3.43
N ILE A 287 14.75 8.88 -3.51
CA ILE A 287 14.10 8.12 -2.42
C ILE A 287 14.90 6.84 -2.12
N THR A 288 15.34 6.11 -3.15
CA THR A 288 16.19 4.91 -2.99
C THR A 288 17.50 5.27 -2.28
N GLY A 289 18.13 6.39 -2.64
CA GLY A 289 19.33 6.90 -1.95
C GLY A 289 19.10 7.16 -0.47
N ARG A 290 17.94 7.71 -0.07
CA ARG A 290 17.59 7.90 1.34
C ARG A 290 17.45 6.57 2.08
N THR A 291 16.78 5.58 1.49
CA THR A 291 16.66 4.23 2.07
C THR A 291 18.02 3.59 2.29
N LEU A 292 18.93 3.70 1.32
CA LEU A 292 20.29 3.16 1.43
C LEU A 292 21.11 3.89 2.50
N ALA A 293 20.92 5.20 2.67
CA ALA A 293 21.54 5.96 3.75
C ALA A 293 21.07 5.47 5.13
N VAL A 294 19.76 5.28 5.33
CA VAL A 294 19.21 4.72 6.58
C VAL A 294 19.71 3.30 6.83
N ALA A 295 19.79 2.46 5.79
CA ALA A 295 20.37 1.12 5.90
C ALA A 295 21.84 1.18 6.33
N ALA A 296 22.63 2.10 5.77
CA ALA A 296 24.04 2.29 6.11
C ALA A 296 24.22 2.76 7.56
N ASP A 297 23.37 3.65 8.06
CA ASP A 297 23.34 4.07 9.47
C ASP A 297 23.05 2.90 10.42
N LYS A 298 22.29 1.90 9.94
CA LYS A 298 22.05 0.63 10.63
C LYS A 298 23.13 -0.43 10.39
N GLY A 299 24.22 -0.07 9.72
CA GLY A 299 25.37 -0.95 9.46
C GLY A 299 25.22 -1.88 8.25
N ILE A 300 24.19 -1.70 7.43
CA ILE A 300 23.96 -2.48 6.20
C ILE A 300 24.45 -1.66 5.00
N THR A 301 25.54 -2.10 4.39
CA THR A 301 26.15 -1.42 3.22
C THR A 301 26.32 -2.34 2.01
N ASP A 302 26.16 -3.65 2.20
CA ASP A 302 26.25 -4.67 1.15
C ASP A 302 24.87 -5.27 0.88
N TYR A 303 24.55 -5.45 -0.40
CA TYR A 303 23.28 -5.99 -0.89
C TYR A 303 23.57 -7.13 -1.87
N ASP A 304 22.95 -8.28 -1.64
CA ASP A 304 23.13 -9.48 -2.47
C ASP A 304 22.26 -9.43 -3.73
N GLU A 305 21.04 -8.88 -3.63
CA GLU A 305 20.07 -8.85 -4.72
C GLU A 305 19.30 -7.52 -4.74
N LEU A 306 19.08 -6.97 -5.93
CA LEU A 306 18.11 -5.92 -6.22
C LEU A 306 16.89 -6.56 -6.88
N VAL A 307 15.74 -6.52 -6.22
CA VAL A 307 14.50 -7.13 -6.70
C VAL A 307 13.56 -6.05 -7.21
N LEU A 308 13.13 -6.16 -8.46
CA LEU A 308 12.16 -5.26 -9.08
C LEU A 308 10.74 -5.81 -8.97
N VAL A 309 9.84 -5.00 -8.41
CA VAL A 309 8.42 -5.31 -8.20
C VAL A 309 7.56 -4.18 -8.80
N GLY A 310 6.33 -4.51 -9.21
CA GLY A 310 5.42 -3.54 -9.79
C GLY A 310 5.61 -3.34 -11.29
N GLY A 311 4.51 -3.22 -12.03
CA GLY A 311 4.52 -3.27 -13.49
C GLY A 311 5.27 -2.13 -14.18
N SER A 312 5.46 -0.99 -13.51
CA SER A 312 6.21 0.13 -14.07
C SER A 312 7.72 -0.13 -14.09
N THR A 313 8.24 -1.08 -13.29
CA THR A 313 9.66 -1.51 -13.36
C THR A 313 10.02 -2.23 -14.66
N LYS A 314 9.03 -2.63 -15.47
CA LYS A 314 9.26 -3.21 -16.80
C LYS A 314 9.81 -2.21 -17.81
N MET A 315 9.75 -0.91 -17.52
CA MET A 315 10.38 0.10 -18.36
C MET A 315 11.91 -0.09 -18.34
N PRO A 316 12.57 -0.34 -19.50
CA PRO A 316 14.00 -0.68 -19.53
C PRO A 316 14.91 0.35 -18.85
N VAL A 317 14.55 1.63 -18.92
CA VAL A 317 15.29 2.73 -18.29
C VAL A 317 15.39 2.59 -16.77
N VAL A 318 14.39 1.98 -16.11
CA VAL A 318 14.38 1.81 -14.65
C VAL A 318 15.51 0.87 -14.22
N ALA A 319 15.57 -0.33 -14.82
CA ALA A 319 16.63 -1.28 -14.54
C ALA A 319 18.01 -0.73 -14.90
N ALA A 320 18.14 -0.11 -16.09
CA ALA A 320 19.41 0.45 -16.54
C ALA A 320 19.92 1.59 -15.62
N ARG A 321 19.02 2.44 -15.14
CA ARG A 321 19.36 3.52 -14.21
C ARG A 321 19.79 2.98 -12.86
N LEU A 322 19.05 2.02 -12.30
CA LEU A 322 19.41 1.40 -11.02
C LEU A 322 20.76 0.67 -11.09
N GLU A 323 21.03 -0.06 -12.18
CA GLU A 323 22.33 -0.72 -12.38
C GLU A 323 23.48 0.30 -12.45
N THR A 324 23.25 1.44 -13.11
CA THR A 324 24.24 2.53 -13.22
C THR A 324 24.50 3.22 -11.88
N GLU A 325 23.45 3.53 -11.13
CA GLU A 325 23.55 4.31 -9.88
C GLU A 325 24.01 3.45 -8.69
N LEU A 326 23.60 2.18 -8.64
CA LEU A 326 23.82 1.29 -7.49
C LEU A 326 24.89 0.23 -7.73
N GLY A 327 25.24 -0.07 -8.98
CA GLY A 327 26.14 -1.17 -9.33
C GLY A 327 25.56 -2.56 -9.02
N LEU A 328 24.26 -2.66 -8.75
CA LEU A 328 23.54 -3.90 -8.48
C LEU A 328 22.81 -4.38 -9.73
N THR A 329 22.91 -5.66 -10.04
CA THR A 329 22.17 -6.27 -11.15
C THR A 329 20.69 -6.42 -10.78
N PRO A 330 19.75 -5.70 -11.43
CA PRO A 330 18.34 -5.81 -11.10
C PRO A 330 17.75 -7.15 -11.54
N ARG A 331 16.99 -7.78 -10.65
CA ARG A 331 16.26 -9.03 -10.89
C ARG A 331 14.79 -8.72 -11.15
N LEU A 332 14.37 -8.94 -12.39
CA LEU A 332 12.98 -8.74 -12.85
C LEU A 332 12.33 -10.10 -13.13
N GLN A 333 11.63 -10.68 -12.16
CA GLN A 333 10.94 -11.98 -12.32
C GLN A 333 9.46 -11.85 -11.94
N ASP A 334 8.59 -11.84 -12.96
CA ASP A 334 7.14 -11.67 -12.79
C ASP A 334 6.74 -10.52 -11.83
N PRO A 335 7.19 -9.27 -12.07
CA PRO A 335 7.01 -8.15 -11.13
C PRO A 335 5.55 -7.85 -10.79
N ASP A 336 4.60 -8.21 -11.66
CA ASP A 336 3.15 -8.01 -11.43
C ASP A 336 2.50 -9.10 -10.58
N LEU A 337 3.18 -10.24 -10.40
CA LEU A 337 2.60 -11.46 -9.82
C LEU A 337 3.31 -11.91 -8.55
N ALA A 338 4.55 -11.46 -8.33
CA ALA A 338 5.38 -11.87 -7.21
C ALA A 338 4.74 -11.56 -5.85
N VAL A 339 4.06 -10.41 -5.75
CA VAL A 339 3.36 -9.97 -4.54
C VAL A 339 2.21 -10.92 -4.19
N ALA A 340 1.27 -11.18 -5.11
CA ALA A 340 0.16 -12.08 -4.85
C ALA A 340 0.62 -13.51 -4.51
N LYS A 341 1.63 -14.02 -5.23
CA LYS A 341 2.25 -15.33 -4.94
C LYS A 341 2.82 -15.39 -3.52
N GLY A 342 3.49 -14.33 -3.09
CA GLY A 342 4.09 -14.23 -1.77
C GLY A 342 3.04 -14.15 -0.66
N ALA A 343 1.98 -13.37 -0.91
CA ALA A 343 0.84 -13.30 -0.01
C ALA A 343 0.13 -14.66 0.13
N ALA A 344 0.05 -15.46 -0.93
CA ALA A 344 -0.55 -16.79 -0.88
C ALA A 344 0.31 -17.78 -0.05
N LEU A 345 1.63 -17.73 -0.23
CA LEU A 345 2.57 -18.49 0.61
C LEU A 345 2.47 -18.07 2.09
N TYR A 346 2.43 -16.76 2.35
CA TYR A 346 2.25 -16.25 3.71
C TYR A 346 0.92 -16.69 4.32
N ALA A 347 -0.18 -16.59 3.57
CA ALA A 347 -1.50 -17.05 4.02
C ALA A 347 -1.49 -18.54 4.38
N PHE A 348 -0.80 -19.35 3.58
CA PHE A 348 -0.60 -20.77 3.86
C PHE A 348 0.16 -20.98 5.16
N GLU A 349 1.30 -20.33 5.32
CA GLU A 349 2.16 -20.46 6.50
C GLU A 349 1.47 -20.00 7.79
N GLU A 350 0.79 -18.86 7.74
CA GLU A 350 0.10 -18.28 8.88
C GLU A 350 -1.11 -19.13 9.30
N THR A 351 -1.84 -19.68 8.33
CA THR A 351 -2.94 -20.62 8.61
C THR A 351 -2.42 -21.91 9.25
N TYR A 352 -1.33 -22.47 8.72
CA TYR A 352 -0.68 -23.63 9.32
C TYR A 352 -0.26 -23.34 10.78
N ARG A 353 0.40 -22.19 11.02
CA ARG A 353 0.83 -21.77 12.35
C ARG A 353 -0.33 -21.63 13.33
N ARG A 354 -1.43 -21.00 12.92
CA ARG A 354 -2.65 -20.86 13.74
C ARG A 354 -3.27 -22.20 14.09
N LEU A 355 -3.39 -23.12 13.12
CA LEU A 355 -3.91 -24.47 13.38
C LEU A 355 -3.07 -25.24 14.42
N VAL A 356 -1.73 -25.12 14.33
CA VAL A 356 -0.83 -25.71 15.32
C VAL A 356 -1.03 -25.08 16.71
N ALA A 357 -1.12 -23.75 16.79
CA ALA A 357 -1.31 -23.02 18.03
C ALA A 357 -2.67 -23.31 18.72
N GLU A 358 -3.72 -23.53 17.93
CA GLU A 358 -5.07 -23.89 18.39
C GLU A 358 -5.19 -25.37 18.79
N GLY A 359 -4.13 -26.18 18.63
CA GLY A 359 -4.15 -27.61 18.92
C GLY A 359 -4.88 -28.45 17.86
N ALA A 360 -5.16 -27.90 16.69
CA ALA A 360 -5.78 -28.58 15.56
C ALA A 360 -4.76 -29.37 14.70
N ALA A 361 -3.96 -30.21 15.36
CA ALA A 361 -2.81 -30.90 14.75
C ALA A 361 -3.17 -31.71 13.49
N ASP A 362 -4.31 -32.41 13.49
CA ASP A 362 -4.74 -33.22 12.35
C ASP A 362 -4.97 -32.37 11.08
N ARG A 363 -5.56 -31.17 11.24
CA ARG A 363 -5.82 -30.25 10.13
C ARG A 363 -4.54 -29.58 9.63
N ALA A 364 -3.64 -29.25 10.54
CA ALA A 364 -2.33 -28.70 10.20
C ALA A 364 -1.51 -29.73 9.40
N GLU A 365 -1.52 -30.99 9.82
CA GLU A 365 -0.79 -32.06 9.15
C GLU A 365 -1.39 -32.38 7.77
N GLU A 366 -2.72 -32.45 7.65
CA GLU A 366 -3.40 -32.60 6.35
C GLU A 366 -3.00 -31.50 5.36
N MET A 367 -2.98 -30.25 5.82
CA MET A 367 -2.59 -29.09 5.00
C MET A 367 -1.12 -29.19 4.56
N ALA A 368 -0.23 -29.56 5.47
CA ALA A 368 1.20 -29.68 5.18
C ALA A 368 1.52 -30.85 4.24
N ASP A 369 0.81 -31.98 4.41
CA ASP A 369 0.99 -33.17 3.58
C ASP A 369 0.45 -32.95 2.17
N ARG A 370 -0.69 -32.26 2.03
CA ARG A 370 -1.20 -31.82 0.72
C ARG A 370 -0.19 -30.95 -0.01
N ALA A 371 0.47 -30.02 0.67
CA ALA A 371 1.49 -29.18 0.05
C ALA A 371 2.86 -29.88 -0.11
N GLY A 372 3.01 -31.13 0.33
CA GLY A 372 4.26 -31.88 0.25
C GLY A 372 5.38 -31.31 1.12
N LEU A 373 5.05 -30.65 2.24
CA LEU A 373 6.04 -30.04 3.12
C LEU A 373 6.91 -31.07 3.84
N THR A 374 8.23 -30.85 3.81
CA THR A 374 9.18 -31.63 4.60
C THR A 374 9.11 -31.25 6.08
N ALA A 375 9.58 -32.15 6.96
CA ALA A 375 9.67 -31.86 8.39
C ALA A 375 10.55 -30.63 8.70
N GLU A 376 11.53 -30.33 7.84
CA GLU A 376 12.36 -29.14 7.94
C GLU A 376 11.58 -27.87 7.59
N GLN A 377 10.83 -27.88 6.50
CA GLN A 377 9.95 -26.77 6.11
C GLN A 377 8.87 -26.52 7.17
N LYS A 378 8.24 -27.58 7.73
CA LYS A 378 7.28 -27.46 8.84
C LYS A 378 7.91 -26.75 10.05
N ARG A 379 9.13 -27.13 10.44
CA ARG A 379 9.88 -26.46 11.53
C ARG A 379 10.22 -25.01 11.20
N GLN A 380 10.62 -24.74 9.96
CA GLN A 380 10.96 -23.38 9.52
C GLN A 380 9.74 -22.46 9.55
N ILE A 381 8.60 -22.90 9.03
CA ILE A 381 7.34 -22.14 9.06
C ILE A 381 6.92 -21.82 10.49
N ALA A 382 7.00 -22.83 11.37
CA ALA A 382 6.67 -22.68 12.79
C ALA A 382 7.62 -21.71 13.52
N GLY A 383 8.90 -21.66 13.14
CA GLY A 383 9.92 -20.83 13.78
C GLY A 383 10.18 -19.46 13.12
N ARG A 384 9.67 -19.23 11.89
CA ARG A 384 9.91 -17.98 11.14
C ARG A 384 9.36 -16.79 11.92
N GLN A 385 10.20 -15.79 12.06
CA GLN A 385 9.82 -14.48 12.61
C GLN A 385 9.91 -13.45 11.50
N ILE A 386 8.97 -12.51 11.51
CA ILE A 386 8.99 -11.34 10.64
C ILE A 386 9.13 -10.15 11.57
N LYS A 387 10.26 -9.46 11.48
CA LYS A 387 10.48 -8.20 12.16
C LYS A 387 10.25 -7.07 11.17
N THR A 388 9.52 -6.06 11.61
CA THR A 388 9.15 -4.89 10.82
C THR A 388 9.66 -3.63 11.49
N VAL A 389 9.53 -2.52 10.79
CA VAL A 389 9.84 -1.19 11.30
C VAL A 389 8.63 -0.29 11.20
N ALA A 390 8.61 0.79 11.98
CA ALA A 390 7.61 1.84 11.86
C ALA A 390 7.69 2.48 10.46
N SER A 391 6.57 2.54 9.74
CA SER A 391 6.51 3.18 8.42
C SER A 391 6.53 4.71 8.53
N ARG A 392 6.05 5.26 9.65
CA ARG A 392 5.94 6.69 9.93
C ARG A 392 6.36 7.03 11.35
N ALA A 393 6.67 8.31 11.55
CA ALA A 393 6.96 8.86 12.86
C ALA A 393 5.67 9.26 13.57
N PHE A 394 5.65 9.09 14.89
CA PHE A 394 4.54 9.43 15.77
C PHE A 394 5.02 10.31 16.92
N GLY A 395 4.23 11.33 17.23
CA GLY A 395 4.60 12.34 18.22
C GLY A 395 3.41 12.99 18.90
N ILE A 396 3.69 14.00 19.70
CA ILE A 396 2.68 14.88 20.29
C ILE A 396 2.96 16.35 19.95
N VAL A 397 1.89 17.15 19.93
CA VAL A 397 2.04 18.61 19.90
C VAL A 397 2.58 19.08 21.23
N VAL A 398 3.67 19.85 21.19
CA VAL A 398 4.27 20.53 22.33
C VAL A 398 4.31 22.04 22.09
N VAL A 399 4.29 22.80 23.18
CA VAL A 399 4.37 24.26 23.14
C VAL A 399 5.73 24.69 23.68
N ASP A 400 6.49 25.44 22.90
CA ASP A 400 7.70 26.09 23.38
C ASP A 400 7.33 27.18 24.41
N ARG A 401 7.91 27.07 25.61
CA ARG A 401 7.54 27.94 26.74
C ARG A 401 7.94 29.41 26.54
N GLU A 402 9.01 29.69 25.80
CA GLU A 402 9.53 31.04 25.64
C GLU A 402 8.78 31.81 24.54
N THR A 403 8.45 31.12 23.46
CA THR A 403 7.87 31.69 22.25
C THR A 403 6.36 31.47 22.15
N GLY A 404 5.83 30.44 22.82
CA GLY A 404 4.45 29.98 22.68
C GLY A 404 4.18 29.25 21.37
N ALA A 405 5.22 28.94 20.58
CA ALA A 405 5.06 28.24 19.31
C ALA A 405 4.77 26.76 19.51
N GLU A 406 3.79 26.24 18.78
CA GLU A 406 3.49 24.80 18.72
C GLU A 406 4.39 24.11 17.70
N HIS A 407 4.88 22.93 18.05
CA HIS A 407 5.57 22.01 17.13
C HIS A 407 5.33 20.57 17.56
N VAL A 408 5.62 19.62 16.68
CA VAL A 408 5.52 18.19 16.98
C VAL A 408 6.84 17.69 17.54
N ALA A 409 6.76 17.00 18.68
CA ALA A 409 7.85 16.20 19.23
C ALA A 409 7.57 14.72 18.91
N HIS A 410 8.34 14.13 17.99
CA HIS A 410 8.25 12.71 17.65
C HIS A 410 8.97 11.85 18.69
N LEU A 411 8.30 10.78 19.15
CA LEU A 411 8.82 9.83 20.14
C LEU A 411 9.16 8.47 19.53
N VAL A 412 8.36 8.04 18.55
CA VAL A 412 8.63 6.87 17.72
C VAL A 412 8.95 7.40 16.33
N HIS A 413 10.11 7.06 15.81
CA HIS A 413 10.58 7.56 14.53
C HIS A 413 10.31 6.57 13.41
N ALA A 414 10.20 7.07 12.18
CA ALA A 414 10.17 6.21 11.01
C ALA A 414 11.43 5.33 11.00
N ASN A 415 11.25 4.06 10.64
CA ASN A 415 12.26 3.01 10.70
C ASN A 415 12.65 2.50 12.10
N ASP A 416 12.00 2.90 13.20
CA ASP A 416 12.21 2.23 14.49
C ASP A 416 11.78 0.76 14.42
N GLU A 417 12.58 -0.16 15.01
CA GLU A 417 12.26 -1.59 15.04
C GLU A 417 10.99 -1.84 15.88
N LEU A 418 10.05 -2.62 15.33
CA LEU A 418 8.80 -2.94 16.01
C LEU A 418 8.88 -4.29 16.74
N PRO A 419 8.31 -4.39 17.96
CA PRO A 419 7.58 -3.34 18.68
C PRO A 419 8.51 -2.26 19.26
N ALA A 420 8.07 -1.00 19.20
CA ALA A 420 8.79 0.16 19.73
C ALA A 420 8.03 0.78 20.91
N ALA A 421 8.75 1.16 21.98
CA ALA A 421 8.17 1.89 23.09
C ALA A 421 9.12 3.00 23.56
N LYS A 422 8.60 4.22 23.66
CA LYS A 422 9.34 5.39 24.10
C LYS A 422 8.55 6.15 25.15
N THR A 423 9.23 6.54 26.23
CA THR A 423 8.67 7.33 27.31
C THR A 423 9.48 8.60 27.50
N GLU A 424 8.80 9.74 27.58
CA GLU A 424 9.39 11.04 27.82
C GLU A 424 8.53 11.88 28.78
N ASP A 425 9.19 12.77 29.54
CA ASP A 425 8.52 13.71 30.44
C ASP A 425 8.25 15.03 29.71
N PHE A 426 6.98 15.41 29.64
CA PHE A 426 6.53 16.72 29.19
C PHE A 426 6.09 17.57 30.38
N PHE A 427 5.92 18.88 30.17
CA PHE A 427 5.70 19.80 31.28
C PHE A 427 4.61 20.84 30.99
N THR A 428 3.86 21.22 32.02
CA THR A 428 2.90 22.32 31.93
C THR A 428 3.58 23.65 31.61
N VAL A 429 2.91 24.51 30.86
CA VAL A 429 3.47 25.78 30.36
C VAL A 429 3.12 26.94 31.28
N HIS A 430 1.97 26.85 31.97
CA HIS A 430 1.41 27.92 32.79
C HIS A 430 1.27 27.51 34.26
N ASP A 431 1.36 28.52 35.13
CA ASP A 431 0.96 28.38 36.54
C ASP A 431 -0.54 28.08 36.60
N ASP A 432 -0.93 27.22 37.54
CA ASP A 432 -2.31 26.82 37.81
C ASP A 432 -3.04 26.19 36.60
N GLN A 433 -2.29 25.64 35.63
CA GLN A 433 -2.83 24.81 34.56
C GLN A 433 -3.53 23.58 35.16
N THR A 434 -4.80 23.36 34.80
CA THR A 434 -5.66 22.31 35.39
C THR A 434 -5.73 21.04 34.56
N ALA A 435 -5.19 21.07 33.34
CA ALA A 435 -5.20 19.94 32.43
C ALA A 435 -4.07 20.03 31.40
N ALA A 436 -3.63 18.89 30.87
CA ALA A 436 -2.68 18.79 29.78
C ALA A 436 -3.35 18.10 28.59
N ASP A 437 -3.44 18.83 27.48
CA ASP A 437 -3.97 18.32 26.21
C ASP A 437 -2.92 17.43 25.54
N ILE A 438 -3.30 16.19 25.24
CA ILE A 438 -2.47 15.20 24.56
C ILE A 438 -2.99 15.07 23.13
N ARG A 439 -2.39 15.82 22.21
CA ARG A 439 -2.69 15.79 20.77
C ARG A 439 -1.66 14.94 20.06
N VAL A 440 -2.07 13.75 19.61
CA VAL A 440 -1.22 12.75 18.98
C VAL A 440 -1.16 12.99 17.48
N MET A 441 0.06 13.02 16.94
CA MET A 441 0.37 13.36 15.57
C MET A 441 1.06 12.19 14.86
N GLU A 442 0.72 11.98 13.59
CA GLU A 442 1.42 11.09 12.65
C GLU A 442 2.05 11.93 11.53
N GLN A 443 3.30 11.66 11.18
CA GLN A 443 3.97 12.34 10.08
C GLN A 443 3.27 12.04 8.75
N ALA A 444 2.81 13.06 8.03
CA ALA A 444 2.06 12.86 6.78
C ALA A 444 2.98 12.48 5.59
N GLY A 445 4.19 13.04 5.56
CA GLY A 445 5.17 12.86 4.48
C GLY A 445 6.31 11.89 4.78
N SER A 446 7.15 11.61 3.78
CA SER A 446 8.28 10.66 3.90
C SER A 446 9.52 11.25 4.60
N VAL A 447 9.48 12.52 5.00
CA VAL A 447 10.53 13.19 5.77
C VAL A 447 9.89 13.69 7.06
N GLU A 448 10.44 13.31 8.21
CA GLU A 448 9.99 13.77 9.52
C GLU A 448 10.16 15.30 9.65
N SER A 449 9.11 15.99 10.09
CA SER A 449 9.10 17.45 10.23
C SER A 449 8.37 17.84 11.51
N PRO A 450 8.93 18.74 12.35
CA PRO A 450 8.26 19.22 13.55
C PRO A 450 7.11 20.20 13.24
N GLU A 451 6.96 20.64 11.99
CA GLU A 451 5.90 21.57 11.59
C GLU A 451 4.52 20.89 11.61
N LEU A 452 3.54 21.53 12.25
CA LEU A 452 2.18 20.99 12.35
C LEU A 452 1.55 20.71 10.99
N ALA A 453 1.86 21.51 9.96
CA ALA A 453 1.31 21.36 8.62
C ALA A 453 1.77 20.09 7.90
N ASP A 454 2.88 19.49 8.35
CA ASP A 454 3.45 18.26 7.78
C ASP A 454 3.00 17.00 8.55
N ASN A 455 2.10 17.15 9.53
CA ASN A 455 1.61 16.08 10.38
C ASN A 455 0.08 16.04 10.39
N ASN A 456 -0.48 14.84 10.53
CA ASN A 456 -1.91 14.62 10.71
C ASN A 456 -2.20 14.37 12.19
N GLU A 457 -3.17 15.08 12.75
CA GLU A 457 -3.66 14.79 14.10
C GLU A 457 -4.53 13.53 14.05
N ILE A 458 -4.14 12.48 14.77
CA ILE A 458 -4.79 11.17 14.73
C ILE A 458 -5.59 10.84 16.00
N ALA A 459 -5.29 11.51 17.11
CA ALA A 459 -6.08 11.41 18.34
C ALA A 459 -5.85 12.61 19.24
N THR A 460 -6.83 12.87 20.11
CA THR A 460 -6.69 13.85 21.19
C THR A 460 -7.29 13.32 22.49
N GLY A 461 -6.72 13.72 23.61
CA GLY A 461 -7.27 13.48 24.94
C GLY A 461 -6.71 14.47 25.95
N GLU A 462 -7.11 14.33 27.21
CA GLU A 462 -6.72 15.26 28.27
C GLU A 462 -6.34 14.46 29.53
N VAL A 463 -5.25 14.86 30.19
CA VAL A 463 -4.88 14.42 31.54
C VAL A 463 -5.12 15.55 32.52
N ARG A 464 -5.77 15.28 33.66
CA ARG A 464 -6.02 16.33 34.65
C ARG A 464 -4.75 16.63 35.44
N ILE A 465 -4.50 17.91 35.61
CA ILE A 465 -3.41 18.42 36.46
C ILE A 465 -4.03 18.87 37.78
N PRO A 466 -3.49 18.46 38.94
CA PRO A 466 -4.00 18.92 40.23
C PRO A 466 -3.95 20.45 40.34
N PRO A 467 -4.88 21.09 41.07
CA PRO A 467 -4.88 22.54 41.23
C PRO A 467 -3.66 23.02 42.04
N GLY A 468 -3.22 24.26 41.81
CA GLY A 468 -2.14 24.89 42.58
C GLY A 468 -0.72 24.54 42.14
N LYS A 469 -0.55 23.91 40.97
CA LYS A 469 0.76 23.55 40.41
C LYS A 469 1.38 24.74 39.68
N LYS A 470 2.71 24.84 39.75
CA LYS A 470 3.48 25.82 38.97
C LYS A 470 3.71 25.32 37.56
N ALA A 471 3.99 26.25 36.64
CA ALA A 471 4.51 25.91 35.32
C ALA A 471 5.76 25.02 35.46
N GLY A 472 5.92 24.05 34.57
CA GLY A 472 6.97 23.03 34.66
C GLY A 472 6.52 21.76 35.39
N TRP A 473 5.22 21.53 35.56
CA TRP A 473 4.72 20.33 36.23
C TRP A 473 4.75 19.12 35.28
N PRO A 474 5.32 17.97 35.68
CA PRO A 474 5.59 16.86 34.77
C PRO A 474 4.35 16.03 34.45
N VAL A 475 4.25 15.61 33.19
CA VAL A 475 3.34 14.59 32.67
C VAL A 475 4.19 13.60 31.88
N GLU A 476 4.19 12.34 32.31
CA GLU A 476 4.93 11.28 31.62
C GLU A 476 4.09 10.76 30.46
N VAL A 477 4.63 10.79 29.25
CA VAL A 477 3.94 10.33 28.05
C VAL A 477 4.72 9.16 27.45
N THR A 478 4.02 8.06 27.19
CA THR A 478 4.56 6.85 26.60
C THR A 478 3.86 6.56 25.29
N PHE A 479 4.64 6.39 24.23
CA PHE A 479 4.21 5.88 22.93
C PHE A 479 4.65 4.43 22.82
N ALA A 480 3.71 3.51 22.63
CA ALA A 480 3.99 2.10 22.39
C ALA A 480 3.34 1.68 21.07
N LEU A 481 4.16 1.41 20.07
CA LEU A 481 3.76 0.93 18.75
C LEU A 481 4.10 -0.56 18.64
N ASP A 482 3.11 -1.40 18.42
CA ASP A 482 3.33 -2.84 18.30
C ASP A 482 3.67 -3.28 16.86
N SER A 483 3.97 -4.56 16.67
CA SER A 483 4.30 -5.13 15.36
C SER A 483 3.13 -5.16 14.36
N SER A 484 1.90 -4.96 14.81
CA SER A 484 0.71 -4.85 13.96
C SER A 484 0.46 -3.40 13.48
N GLY A 485 1.16 -2.43 14.08
CA GLY A 485 0.98 -1.01 13.83
C GLY A 485 -0.03 -0.34 14.76
N LEU A 486 -0.49 -1.02 15.83
CA LEU A 486 -1.37 -0.40 16.82
C LEU A 486 -0.55 0.51 17.75
N LEU A 487 -0.93 1.80 17.79
CA LEU A 487 -0.33 2.78 18.68
C LEU A 487 -1.16 2.90 19.97
N ASN A 488 -0.51 2.64 21.11
CA ASN A 488 -1.03 2.98 22.43
C ASN A 488 -0.26 4.17 23.00
N VAL A 489 -0.97 5.27 23.26
CA VAL A 489 -0.43 6.45 23.92
C VAL A 489 -0.96 6.50 25.35
N THR A 490 -0.06 6.45 26.32
CA THR A 490 -0.40 6.59 27.74
C THR A 490 0.20 7.88 28.28
N ALA A 491 -0.59 8.72 28.92
CA ALA A 491 -0.11 9.91 29.61
C ALA A 491 -0.48 9.83 31.09
N VAL A 492 0.50 10.07 31.97
CA VAL A 492 0.38 9.88 33.43
C VAL A 492 0.83 11.14 34.16
N GLU A 493 -0.05 11.68 35.01
CA GLU A 493 0.31 12.73 35.95
C GLU A 493 0.93 12.10 37.21
N LYS A 494 2.16 12.50 37.54
CA LYS A 494 3.01 11.77 38.50
C LYS A 494 2.57 11.83 39.97
N GLU A 495 1.75 12.81 40.40
CA GLU A 495 1.34 12.94 41.80
C GLU A 495 -0.04 12.34 42.09
N SER A 496 -1.05 12.70 41.31
CA SER A 496 -2.41 12.18 41.46
C SER A 496 -2.56 10.76 40.91
N GLY A 497 -1.68 10.38 39.98
CA GLY A 497 -1.80 9.13 39.23
C GLY A 497 -2.96 9.15 38.24
N ASP A 498 -3.48 10.33 37.88
CA ASP A 498 -4.46 10.47 36.81
C ASP A 498 -3.81 10.04 35.48
N THR A 499 -4.52 9.24 34.71
CA THR A 499 -4.00 8.63 33.50
C THR A 499 -4.97 8.78 32.34
N LEU A 500 -4.42 9.08 31.17
CA LEU A 500 -5.06 8.94 29.87
C LEU A 500 -4.45 7.74 29.15
N GLU A 501 -5.30 6.87 28.59
CA GLU A 501 -4.88 5.82 27.67
C GLU A 501 -5.66 6.00 26.35
N LEU A 502 -4.94 6.23 25.26
CA LEU A 502 -5.46 6.34 23.91
C LEU A 502 -5.00 5.13 23.10
N LYS A 503 -5.94 4.25 22.76
CA LYS A 503 -5.73 3.16 21.81
C LYS A 503 -6.22 3.64 20.46
N ILE A 504 -5.30 3.94 19.57
CA ILE A 504 -5.61 4.61 18.32
C ILE A 504 -5.68 3.54 17.23
N ASP A 505 -6.91 3.22 16.85
CA ASP A 505 -7.23 2.41 15.67
C ASP A 505 -7.60 3.41 14.57
N VAL A 506 -6.65 3.73 13.69
CA VAL A 506 -6.67 4.96 12.86
C VAL A 506 -7.64 4.85 11.65
N GLY A 507 -8.58 3.91 11.64
CA GLY A 507 -9.50 3.69 10.51
C GLY A 507 -10.83 4.44 10.63
N GLY A 508 -11.22 5.16 9.58
CA GLY A 508 -12.40 6.04 9.57
C GLY A 508 -13.77 5.36 9.74
N MET A 509 -13.91 4.07 9.41
CA MET A 509 -15.18 3.34 9.55
C MET A 509 -15.27 2.56 10.86
N SER A 510 -16.34 2.74 11.63
CA SER A 510 -16.66 1.91 12.80
C SER A 510 -17.07 0.48 12.40
N GLU A 511 -17.00 -0.45 13.36
CA GLU A 511 -17.47 -1.84 13.17
C GLU A 511 -18.95 -1.92 12.74
N GLU A 512 -19.79 -1.00 13.23
CA GLU A 512 -21.20 -0.92 12.83
C GLU A 512 -21.35 -0.50 11.36
N GLU A 513 -20.52 0.45 10.91
CA GLU A 513 -20.49 0.90 9.51
C GLU A 513 -19.96 -0.18 8.57
N VAL A 514 -18.94 -0.93 8.98
CA VAL A 514 -18.42 -2.09 8.22
C VAL A 514 -19.54 -3.12 7.99
N GLU A 515 -20.29 -3.48 9.02
CA GLU A 515 -21.39 -4.45 8.90
C GLU A 515 -22.59 -3.89 8.09
N LYS A 516 -22.88 -2.59 8.22
CA LYS A 516 -23.89 -1.91 7.37
C LYS A 516 -23.49 -1.96 5.90
N SER A 517 -22.24 -1.64 5.59
CA SER A 517 -21.68 -1.61 4.23
C SER A 517 -21.64 -3.00 3.62
N ARG A 518 -21.22 -4.01 4.39
CA ARG A 518 -21.28 -5.43 4.00
C ARG A 518 -22.70 -5.85 3.62
N ARG A 519 -23.71 -5.47 4.42
CA ARG A 519 -25.12 -5.76 4.11
C ARG A 519 -25.61 -5.03 2.87
N ALA A 520 -25.18 -3.80 2.63
CA ALA A 520 -25.52 -3.05 1.43
C ALA A 520 -24.90 -3.71 0.18
N LEU A 521 -23.61 -4.00 0.22
CA LEU A 521 -22.86 -4.61 -0.89
C LEU A 521 -23.41 -5.99 -1.27
N SER A 522 -23.86 -6.80 -0.29
CA SER A 522 -24.50 -8.09 -0.59
C SER A 522 -25.82 -8.02 -1.38
N ARG A 523 -26.38 -6.82 -1.57
CA ARG A 523 -27.58 -6.58 -2.40
C ARG A 523 -27.23 -6.07 -3.80
N VAL A 524 -25.96 -5.73 -4.03
CA VAL A 524 -25.45 -5.25 -5.31
C VAL A 524 -24.92 -6.44 -6.10
N ARG A 525 -25.26 -6.50 -7.39
CA ARG A 525 -24.65 -7.47 -8.30
C ARG A 525 -23.28 -6.95 -8.72
N VAL A 526 -22.26 -7.78 -8.52
CA VAL A 526 -20.88 -7.48 -8.90
C VAL A 526 -20.47 -8.48 -9.97
N SER A 527 -20.07 -7.99 -11.13
CA SER A 527 -19.69 -8.82 -12.28
C SER A 527 -18.35 -8.48 -12.87
#